data_AF-A0A2K3MW83-F1
#
_entry.id   AF-A0A2K3MW83-F1
#
_cell.length_a   1.000
_cell.length_b   1.000
_cell.length_c   1.000
_cell.angle_alpha   90.00
_cell.angle_beta   90.00
_cell.angle_gamma   90.00
#
_symmetry.space_group_name_H-M   'P 1'
#
loop_
_entity.id
_entity.type
_entity.pdbx_description
1 polymer ?
#
loop_
_entity_poly.entity_id
_entity_poly.type
_entity_poly.pdbx_seq_one_letter_code
_entity_poly.pdbx_strand_id
1 'polypeptide(L)'
;MGHGVKLADALDGLAGGTAALAFIGMSIAVLPICSELAIFGASMAGSCVGFLLYNRYKASVFMGNTGSLALGGALTAMAAFTGMFFPLLIASGIFIVESSSLVLQVLYLKITKGLLGGSWRFLRMPSFYRRLHLRSRFREPNIVLGAYLISSVLALLGGYVGLISA
;
A
#
# COMPACT_ATOMS: atom_id res chain seq x y z
N MET A 1 -7.58 -5.61 0.43
CA MET A 1 -6.59 -4.63 -0.08
C MET A 1 -7.05 -3.18 -0.01
N GLY A 2 -8.27 -2.84 -0.43
CA GLY A 2 -8.76 -1.44 -0.43
C GLY A 2 -8.66 -0.69 0.90
N HIS A 3 -8.86 -1.38 2.04
CA HIS A 3 -8.66 -0.77 3.36
C HIS A 3 -7.20 -0.41 3.66
N GLY A 4 -6.21 -1.14 3.11
CA GLY A 4 -4.78 -0.87 3.30
C GLY A 4 -4.29 0.36 2.57
N VAL A 5 -4.74 0.54 1.33
CA VAL A 5 -4.44 1.73 0.53
C VAL A 5 -5.02 2.99 1.20
N LYS A 6 -6.22 2.88 1.78
CA LYS A 6 -6.87 3.96 2.52
C LYS A 6 -6.10 4.38 3.78
N LEU A 7 -5.28 3.49 4.34
CA LEU A 7 -4.49 3.78 5.54
C LEU A 7 -3.11 4.32 5.22
N ALA A 8 -2.52 3.89 4.11
CA ALA A 8 -1.32 4.49 3.55
C ALA A 8 -1.58 5.94 3.09
N ASP A 9 -2.83 6.31 2.76
CA ASP A 9 -3.26 7.68 2.41
C ASP A 9 -3.29 8.63 3.62
N ALA A 10 -2.85 8.16 4.79
CA ALA A 10 -2.74 8.96 6.01
C ALA A 10 -1.48 9.85 6.06
N LEU A 11 -0.58 9.72 5.08
CA LEU A 11 0.63 10.52 4.87
C LEU A 11 0.73 10.95 3.39
N ASP A 12 0.95 12.23 3.15
CA ASP A 12 1.03 12.83 1.81
C ASP A 12 2.07 12.13 0.93
N GLY A 13 1.67 11.69 -0.26
CA GLY A 13 2.51 11.02 -1.25
C GLY A 13 2.77 9.53 -0.99
N LEU A 14 2.51 9.01 0.20
CA LEU A 14 2.85 7.61 0.52
C LEU A 14 2.01 6.62 -0.29
N ALA A 15 0.69 6.75 -0.26
CA ALA A 15 -0.22 5.85 -0.96
C ALA A 15 -0.03 5.87 -2.48
N GLY A 16 0.09 7.06 -3.08
CA GLY A 16 0.26 7.21 -4.53
C GLY A 16 1.55 6.54 -5.03
N GLY A 17 2.67 6.76 -4.36
CA GLY A 17 3.96 6.22 -4.80
C GLY A 17 4.13 4.73 -4.54
N THR A 18 3.65 4.24 -3.39
CA THR A 18 3.65 2.79 -3.09
C THR A 18 2.69 2.03 -4.00
N ALA A 19 1.54 2.63 -4.37
CA ALA A 19 0.62 2.06 -5.35
C ALA A 19 1.23 2.02 -6.75
N ALA A 20 1.85 3.10 -7.20
CA ALA A 20 2.54 3.14 -8.50
C ALA A 20 3.56 2.00 -8.64
N LEU A 21 4.40 1.81 -7.61
CA LEU A 21 5.38 0.74 -7.58
C LEU A 21 4.74 -0.66 -7.56
N ALA A 22 3.66 -0.84 -6.80
CA ALA A 22 2.92 -2.10 -6.79
C ALA A 22 2.30 -2.43 -8.16
N PHE A 23 1.75 -1.43 -8.87
CA PHE A 23 1.23 -1.60 -10.24
C PHE A 23 2.34 -1.93 -11.24
N ILE A 24 3.52 -1.33 -11.12
CA ILE A 24 4.68 -1.67 -11.96
C ILE A 24 5.09 -3.13 -11.73
N GLY A 25 5.23 -3.55 -10.47
CA GLY A 25 5.58 -4.92 -10.12
C GLY A 25 4.57 -5.93 -10.67
N MET A 26 3.27 -5.65 -10.53
CA MET A 26 2.20 -6.50 -11.10
C MET A 26 2.15 -6.46 -12.62
N SER A 27 2.42 -5.31 -13.27
CA SER A 27 2.48 -5.20 -14.72
C SER A 27 3.59 -6.10 -15.29
N ILE A 28 4.77 -6.09 -14.68
CA ILE A 28 5.89 -6.98 -15.05
C ILE A 28 5.53 -8.45 -14.83
N ALA A 29 4.93 -8.76 -13.68
CA ALA A 29 4.54 -10.11 -13.31
C ALA A 29 3.52 -10.72 -14.30
N VAL A 30 2.57 -9.91 -14.77
CA VAL A 30 1.45 -10.36 -15.62
C VAL A 30 1.80 -10.32 -17.12
N LEU A 31 2.87 -9.62 -17.49
CA LEU A 31 3.35 -9.52 -18.87
C LEU A 31 3.43 -10.86 -19.64
N PRO A 32 3.98 -11.96 -19.08
CA PRO A 32 4.02 -13.24 -19.78
C PRO A 32 2.66 -13.94 -19.94
N ILE A 33 1.65 -13.57 -19.14
CA ILE A 33 0.33 -14.21 -19.13
C ILE A 33 -0.64 -13.45 -20.03
N CYS A 34 -0.79 -12.14 -19.79
CA CYS A 34 -1.75 -11.27 -20.46
C CYS A 34 -1.16 -9.87 -20.64
N SER A 35 -0.70 -9.56 -21.86
CA SER A 35 -0.16 -8.24 -22.21
C SER A 35 -1.16 -7.10 -21.99
N GLU A 36 -2.46 -7.32 -22.25
CA GLU A 36 -3.51 -6.32 -22.03
C GLU A 36 -3.64 -5.91 -20.56
N LEU A 37 -3.55 -6.87 -19.64
CA LEU A 37 -3.55 -6.56 -18.20
C LEU A 37 -2.24 -5.87 -17.77
N ALA A 38 -1.12 -6.20 -18.41
CA ALA A 38 0.13 -5.51 -18.16
C ALA A 38 0.05 -4.02 -18.58
N ILE A 39 -0.58 -3.72 -19.72
CA ILE A 39 -0.84 -2.35 -20.19
C ILE A 39 -1.77 -1.62 -19.21
N PHE A 40 -2.83 -2.29 -18.73
CA PHE A 40 -3.69 -1.75 -17.68
C PHE A 40 -2.89 -1.40 -16.40
N GLY A 41 -2.04 -2.31 -15.93
CA GLY A 41 -1.15 -2.04 -14.78
C GLY A 41 -0.21 -0.86 -15.02
N ALA A 42 0.42 -0.77 -16.20
CA ALA A 42 1.33 0.32 -16.55
C ALA A 42 0.62 1.68 -16.64
N SER A 43 -0.60 1.72 -17.19
CA SER A 43 -1.41 2.96 -17.24
C SER A 43 -1.86 3.41 -15.85
N MET A 44 -2.23 2.48 -14.97
CA MET A 44 -2.53 2.76 -13.57
C MET A 44 -1.30 3.24 -12.79
N ALA A 45 -0.11 2.69 -13.07
CA ALA A 45 1.12 3.21 -12.51
C ALA A 45 1.38 4.65 -12.98
N GLY A 46 1.21 4.94 -14.28
CA GLY A 46 1.36 6.27 -14.85
C GLY A 46 0.38 7.28 -14.25
N SER A 47 -0.88 6.91 -14.01
CA SER A 47 -1.86 7.79 -13.35
C SER A 47 -1.48 8.08 -11.90
N CYS A 48 -0.96 7.09 -11.16
CA CYS A 48 -0.44 7.29 -9.80
C CYS A 48 0.77 8.24 -9.78
N VAL A 49 1.68 8.13 -10.76
CA VAL A 49 2.84 9.03 -10.90
C VAL A 49 2.40 10.46 -11.26
N GLY A 50 1.42 10.62 -12.14
CA GLY A 50 0.84 11.92 -12.45
C GLY A 50 0.14 12.55 -11.24
N PHE A 51 -0.60 11.75 -10.47
CA PHE A 51 -1.24 12.17 -9.22
C PHE A 51 -0.21 12.59 -8.16
N LEU A 52 0.92 11.89 -8.06
CA LEU A 52 2.00 12.21 -7.12
C LEU A 52 2.53 13.63 -7.28
N LEU A 53 2.56 14.19 -8.48
CA LEU A 53 2.99 15.58 -8.71
C LEU A 53 2.15 16.58 -7.91
N TYR A 54 0.87 16.28 -7.69
CA TYR A 54 -0.07 17.12 -6.93
C TYR A 54 -0.26 16.66 -5.46
N ASN A 55 0.22 15.47 -5.13
CA ASN A 55 0.07 14.84 -3.81
C ASN A 55 1.38 14.81 -2.99
N ARG A 56 2.50 15.35 -3.50
CA ARG A 56 3.72 15.51 -2.67
C ARG A 56 3.51 16.55 -1.56
N TYR A 57 4.23 16.41 -0.45
CA TYR A 57 4.24 17.37 0.66
C TYR A 57 4.57 18.82 0.19
N LYS A 58 3.75 19.86 0.42
CA LYS A 58 2.35 19.94 0.92
C LYS A 58 1.35 19.52 -0.16
N ALA A 59 0.49 18.54 0.12
CA ALA A 59 -0.48 18.05 -0.85
C ALA A 59 -1.50 19.14 -1.25
N SER A 60 -1.74 19.27 -2.56
CA SER A 60 -2.78 20.14 -3.13
C SER A 60 -4.05 19.35 -3.46
N VAL A 61 -3.92 18.06 -3.77
CA VAL A 61 -5.03 17.14 -4.08
C VAL A 61 -4.89 15.89 -3.23
N PHE A 62 -5.98 15.50 -2.57
CA PHE A 62 -6.05 14.28 -1.74
C PHE A 62 -6.72 13.13 -2.50
N MET A 63 -6.25 11.90 -2.26
CA MET A 63 -6.74 10.72 -3.00
C MET A 63 -8.15 10.32 -2.55
N GLY A 64 -8.39 10.39 -1.23
CA GLY A 64 -9.69 10.15 -0.64
C GLY A 64 -10.11 8.68 -0.71
N ASN A 65 -11.33 8.41 -0.24
CA ASN A 65 -11.87 7.05 -0.18
C ASN A 65 -12.07 6.44 -1.56
N THR A 66 -12.44 7.26 -2.56
CA THR A 66 -12.73 6.81 -3.91
C THR A 66 -11.47 6.29 -4.60
N GLY A 67 -10.38 7.06 -4.58
CA GLY A 67 -9.12 6.64 -5.17
C GLY A 67 -8.48 5.46 -4.44
N SER A 68 -8.43 5.48 -3.11
CA SER A 68 -7.82 4.38 -2.33
C SER A 68 -8.52 3.03 -2.49
N LEU A 69 -9.85 3.01 -2.51
CA LEU A 69 -10.60 1.77 -2.78
C LEU A 69 -10.43 1.31 -4.22
N ALA A 70 -10.44 2.24 -5.18
CA ALA A 70 -10.25 1.92 -6.60
C ALA A 70 -8.87 1.30 -6.88
N LEU A 71 -7.78 1.88 -6.36
CA LEU A 71 -6.43 1.34 -6.56
C LEU A 71 -6.28 -0.05 -5.92
N GLY A 72 -6.81 -0.24 -4.71
CA GLY A 72 -6.78 -1.54 -4.04
C GLY A 72 -7.64 -2.59 -4.75
N GLY A 73 -8.78 -2.18 -5.30
CA GLY A 73 -9.66 -3.03 -6.10
C GLY A 73 -9.01 -3.45 -7.42
N ALA A 74 -8.39 -2.50 -8.13
CA ALA A 74 -7.71 -2.76 -9.40
C ALA A 74 -6.53 -3.74 -9.24
N LEU A 75 -5.69 -3.57 -8.22
CA LEU A 75 -4.61 -4.53 -7.91
C LEU A 75 -5.15 -5.94 -7.60
N THR A 76 -6.23 -6.01 -6.81
CA THR A 76 -6.87 -7.30 -6.47
C THR A 76 -7.46 -7.95 -7.72
N ALA A 77 -8.11 -7.17 -8.58
CA ALA A 77 -8.69 -7.65 -9.83
C ALA A 77 -7.62 -8.22 -10.76
N MET A 78 -6.49 -7.52 -10.93
CA MET A 78 -5.36 -8.02 -11.74
C MET A 78 -4.90 -9.39 -11.27
N ALA A 79 -4.69 -9.57 -9.96
CA ALA A 79 -4.27 -10.86 -9.40
C ALA A 79 -5.35 -11.94 -9.49
N ALA A 80 -6.62 -11.57 -9.36
CA ALA A 80 -7.74 -12.51 -9.48
C ALA A 80 -7.87 -13.07 -10.91
N PHE A 81 -7.67 -12.23 -11.92
CA PHE A 81 -7.72 -12.66 -13.33
C PHE A 81 -6.52 -13.51 -13.73
N THR A 82 -5.35 -13.28 -13.15
CA THR A 82 -4.11 -14.00 -13.52
C THR A 82 -3.81 -15.18 -12.61
N GLY A 83 -4.54 -15.32 -11.49
CA GLY A 83 -4.25 -16.31 -10.45
C GLY A 83 -2.99 -16.00 -9.63
N MET A 84 -2.35 -14.85 -9.85
CA MET A 84 -1.05 -14.51 -9.26
C MET A 84 -1.19 -13.82 -7.90
N PHE A 85 -1.64 -14.57 -6.90
CA PHE A 85 -1.82 -14.04 -5.54
C PHE A 85 -0.49 -13.80 -4.80
N PHE A 86 0.53 -14.64 -5.02
CA PHE A 86 1.84 -14.48 -4.37
C PHE A 86 2.57 -13.20 -4.81
N PRO A 87 2.72 -12.92 -6.12
CA PRO A 87 3.30 -11.67 -6.62
C PRO A 87 2.57 -10.43 -6.11
N LEU A 88 1.24 -10.51 -6.04
CA LEU A 88 0.40 -9.45 -5.48
C LEU A 88 0.72 -9.21 -3.99
N LEU A 89 0.84 -10.26 -3.17
CA LEU A 89 1.17 -10.14 -1.75
C LEU A 89 2.54 -9.48 -1.54
N ILE A 90 3.53 -9.84 -2.38
CA ILE A 90 4.88 -9.27 -2.31
C ILE A 90 4.87 -7.80 -2.75
N ALA A 91 4.30 -7.51 -3.92
CA ALA A 91 4.26 -6.16 -4.49
C ALA A 91 3.45 -5.18 -3.62
N SER A 92 2.42 -5.67 -2.92
CA SER A 92 1.56 -4.88 -2.03
C SER A 92 1.95 -4.97 -0.54
N GLY A 93 3.12 -5.52 -0.22
CA GLY A 93 3.52 -5.83 1.17
C GLY A 93 3.39 -4.65 2.14
N ILE A 94 3.67 -3.42 1.69
CA ILE A 94 3.49 -2.21 2.50
C ILE A 94 2.02 -2.01 2.91
N PHE A 95 1.07 -2.18 1.99
CA PHE A 95 -0.37 -2.06 2.28
C PHE A 95 -0.86 -3.14 3.23
N ILE A 96 -0.25 -4.33 3.19
CA ILE A 96 -0.57 -5.44 4.09
C ILE A 96 -0.09 -5.14 5.51
N VAL A 97 1.15 -4.65 5.65
CA VAL A 97 1.71 -4.23 6.96
C VAL A 97 0.88 -3.09 7.56
N GLU A 98 0.46 -2.13 6.73
CA GLU A 98 -0.41 -1.03 7.16
C GLU A 98 -1.76 -1.55 7.67
N SER A 99 -2.42 -2.42 6.90
CA SER A 99 -3.71 -3.03 7.24
C SER A 99 -3.64 -3.92 8.48
N SER A 100 -2.61 -4.78 8.57
CA SER A 100 -2.46 -5.71 9.68
C SER A 100 -2.25 -4.97 11.00
N SER A 101 -1.54 -3.84 10.96
CA SER A 101 -1.30 -3.01 12.14
C SER A 101 -2.57 -2.39 12.73
N LEU A 102 -3.58 -2.09 11.89
CA LEU A 102 -4.91 -1.72 12.37
C LEU A 102 -5.67 -2.88 12.98
N VAL A 103 -5.72 -4.01 12.27
CA VAL A 103 -6.50 -5.18 12.68
C VAL A 103 -6.01 -5.64 14.04
N LEU A 104 -4.69 -5.69 14.22
CA LEU A 104 -4.06 -6.03 15.49
C LEU A 104 -4.46 -5.04 16.60
N GLN A 105 -4.50 -3.75 16.30
CA GLN A 105 -4.89 -2.72 17.27
C GLN A 105 -6.38 -2.80 17.65
N VAL A 106 -7.27 -3.02 16.67
CA VAL A 106 -8.71 -3.17 16.92
C VAL A 106 -8.98 -4.44 17.70
N LEU A 107 -8.30 -5.54 17.36
CA LEU A 107 -8.39 -6.82 18.06
C LEU A 107 -7.91 -6.66 19.51
N TYR A 108 -6.75 -6.03 19.72
CA TYR A 108 -6.21 -5.77 21.06
C TYR A 108 -7.19 -4.95 21.90
N LEU A 109 -7.74 -3.86 21.36
CA LEU A 109 -8.73 -3.03 22.05
C LEU A 109 -10.02 -3.80 22.36
N LYS A 110 -10.45 -4.70 21.47
CA LYS A 110 -11.64 -5.53 21.70
C LYS A 110 -11.42 -6.53 22.82
N ILE A 111 -10.22 -7.13 22.88
CA ILE A 111 -9.81 -8.08 23.93
C ILE A 111 -9.65 -7.36 25.28
N THR A 112 -8.92 -6.25 25.34
CA THR A 112 -8.71 -5.51 26.61
C THR A 112 -10.00 -4.89 27.15
N LYS A 113 -10.92 -4.42 26.28
CA LYS A 113 -12.25 -3.95 26.72
C LYS A 113 -13.11 -5.09 27.28
N GLY A 114 -13.03 -6.29 26.71
CA GLY A 114 -13.78 -7.46 27.19
C GLY A 114 -13.24 -8.05 28.48
N LEU A 115 -11.93 -7.95 28.73
CA LEU A 115 -11.27 -8.57 29.90
C LEU A 115 -11.05 -7.64 31.10
N LEU A 116 -10.79 -6.34 30.90
CA LEU A 116 -10.32 -5.46 31.97
C LEU A 116 -11.19 -4.21 32.21
N GLY A 117 -12.29 -4.01 31.49
CA GLY A 117 -13.19 -2.84 31.66
C GLY A 117 -12.55 -1.47 31.38
N GLY A 118 -11.24 -1.40 31.18
CA GLY A 118 -10.46 -0.21 30.85
C GLY A 118 -9.97 -0.24 29.42
N SER A 119 -10.16 0.88 28.70
CA SER A 119 -9.65 1.08 27.33
C SER A 119 -8.16 1.39 27.34
N TRP A 120 -7.31 0.41 27.65
CA TRP A 120 -5.86 0.56 27.54
C TRP A 120 -5.44 0.54 26.07
N ARG A 121 -5.00 1.70 25.55
CA ARG A 121 -4.45 1.83 24.21
C ARG A 121 -2.97 1.44 24.24
N PHE A 122 -2.64 0.19 23.94
CA PHE A 122 -1.23 -0.25 23.83
C PHE A 122 -0.46 0.51 22.73
N LEU A 123 -1.18 1.04 21.73
CA LEU A 123 -0.61 1.82 20.63
C LEU A 123 -1.35 3.15 20.47
N ARG A 124 -0.61 4.26 20.60
CA ARG A 124 -1.16 5.63 20.64
C ARG A 124 -1.82 6.07 19.32
N MET A 125 -1.48 5.45 18.19
CA MET A 125 -2.09 5.66 16.87
C MET A 125 -2.06 4.38 16.03
N PRO A 126 -2.98 4.21 15.07
CA PRO A 126 -3.25 2.90 14.50
C PRO A 126 -2.44 2.56 13.23
N SER A 127 -1.99 3.56 12.45
CA SER A 127 -1.07 3.37 11.31
C SER A 127 0.40 3.23 11.74
N PHE A 128 1.13 2.29 11.13
CA PHE A 128 2.55 2.03 11.43
C PHE A 128 3.45 3.23 11.13
N TYR A 129 3.29 3.87 9.97
CA TYR A 129 4.14 5.01 9.59
C TYR A 129 3.88 6.27 10.43
N ARG A 130 2.63 6.47 10.87
CA ARG A 130 2.30 7.55 11.81
C ARG A 130 2.89 7.29 13.20
N ARG A 131 2.99 6.04 13.64
CA ARG A 131 3.76 5.67 14.84
C ARG A 131 5.22 6.01 14.68
N LEU A 132 5.82 5.76 13.51
CA LEU A 132 7.22 6.06 13.25
C LEU A 132 7.47 7.58 13.22
N HIS A 133 6.57 8.37 12.63
CA HIS A 133 6.64 9.84 12.64
C HIS A 133 6.49 10.45 14.05
N LEU A 134 5.62 9.90 14.90
CA LEU A 134 5.44 10.42 16.27
C LEU A 134 6.50 9.94 17.26
N ARG A 135 7.07 8.75 17.04
CA ARG A 135 8.17 8.21 17.87
C ARG A 135 9.53 8.77 17.49
N SER A 136 9.70 9.13 16.23
CA SER A 136 10.98 9.46 15.63
C SER A 136 10.87 10.86 15.03
N ARG A 137 11.70 11.81 15.47
CA ARG A 137 11.66 13.25 15.18
C ARG A 137 12.00 13.60 13.71
N PHE A 138 11.61 12.75 12.75
CA PHE A 138 11.95 12.87 11.34
C PHE A 138 10.89 13.65 10.56
N ARG A 139 11.35 14.46 9.59
CA ARG A 139 10.49 15.13 8.61
C ARG A 139 9.76 14.09 7.76
N GLU A 140 8.46 14.29 7.56
CA GLU A 140 7.56 13.45 6.74
C GLU A 140 8.16 12.96 5.40
N PRO A 141 8.82 13.79 4.58
CA PRO A 141 9.41 13.34 3.32
C PRO A 141 10.48 12.24 3.46
N ASN A 142 11.22 12.18 4.57
CA ASN A 142 12.23 11.13 4.76
C ASN A 142 11.60 9.76 4.97
N ILE A 143 10.43 9.72 5.62
CA ILE A 143 9.68 8.49 5.86
C ILE A 143 9.07 7.97 4.56
N VAL A 144 8.52 8.89 3.74
CA VAL A 144 7.99 8.57 2.41
C VAL A 144 9.09 8.03 1.50
N LEU A 145 10.28 8.64 1.51
CA LEU A 145 11.42 8.15 0.74
C LEU A 145 11.84 6.73 1.15
N GLY A 146 11.93 6.45 2.45
CA GLY A 146 12.25 5.11 2.95
C GLY A 146 11.20 4.07 2.54
N ALA A 147 9.92 4.43 2.57
CA ALA A 147 8.85 3.56 2.10
C ALA A 147 8.93 3.30 0.59
N TYR A 148 9.31 4.29 -0.23
CA TYR A 148 9.52 4.09 -1.66
C TYR A 148 10.70 3.15 -1.94
N LEU A 149 11.79 3.26 -1.19
CA LEU A 149 12.92 2.33 -1.32
C LEU A 149 12.47 0.90 -1.03
N ILE A 150 11.76 0.67 0.06
CA ILE A 150 11.23 -0.65 0.42
C ILE A 150 10.24 -1.14 -0.65
N SER A 151 9.29 -0.29 -1.08
CA SER A 151 8.33 -0.63 -2.12
C SER A 151 8.99 -0.96 -3.45
N SER A 152 10.08 -0.28 -3.81
CA SER A 152 10.79 -0.55 -5.06
C SER A 152 11.43 -1.93 -5.06
N VAL A 153 12.04 -2.33 -3.94
CA VAL A 153 12.61 -3.67 -3.76
C VAL A 153 11.50 -4.72 -3.79
N LEU A 154 10.39 -4.48 -3.09
CA LEU A 154 9.23 -5.39 -3.09
C LEU A 154 8.60 -5.51 -4.48
N ALA A 155 8.50 -4.43 -5.25
CA ALA A 155 7.96 -4.44 -6.60
C ALA A 155 8.84 -5.25 -7.57
N LEU A 156 10.18 -5.10 -7.48
CA LEU A 156 11.12 -5.89 -8.27
C LEU A 156 11.05 -7.37 -7.92
N LEU A 157 11.02 -7.70 -6.62
CA LEU A 157 10.88 -9.08 -6.16
C LEU A 157 9.54 -9.69 -6.58
N GLY A 158 8.44 -8.93 -6.46
CA GLY A 158 7.11 -9.35 -6.88
C GLY A 158 7.03 -9.61 -8.39
N GLY A 159 7.62 -8.72 -9.20
CA GLY A 159 7.76 -8.89 -10.65
C GLY A 159 8.57 -10.14 -11.01
N TYR A 160 9.71 -10.34 -10.36
CA TYR A 160 10.59 -11.49 -10.59
C TYR A 160 9.93 -12.83 -10.20
N VAL A 161 9.31 -12.89 -9.02
CA VAL A 161 8.54 -14.08 -8.60
C VAL A 161 7.38 -14.34 -9.56
N GLY A 162 6.73 -13.28 -10.04
CA GLY A 162 5.68 -13.37 -11.04
C GLY A 162 6.15 -13.99 -12.35
N LEU A 163 7.30 -13.54 -12.87
CA LEU A 163 7.92 -14.08 -14.08
C LEU A 163 8.30 -15.56 -13.95
N ILE A 164 8.72 -16.01 -12.76
CA ILE A 164 9.05 -17.42 -12.50
C ILE A 164 7.78 -18.28 -12.37
N SER A 165 6.69 -17.68 -11.89
CA SER A 165 5.45 -18.40 -11.59
C SER A 165 4.47 -18.45 -12.76
N ALA A 166 4.76 -17.73 -13.85
CA ALA A 166 3.98 -17.68 -15.09
C ALA A 166 4.42 -18.78 -16.06
#